data_AF-A0A848NVT6-F1
#
_entry.id   AF-A0A848NVT6-F1
#
_cell.length_a   1.000
_cell.length_b   1.000
_cell.length_c   1.000
_cell.angle_alpha   90.00
_cell.angle_beta   90.00
_cell.angle_gamma   90.00
#
_symmetry.space_group_name_H-M   'P 1'
#
loop_
_entity.id
_entity.type
_entity.pdbx_description
1 polymer ?
#
loop_
_entity_poly.entity_id
_entity_poly.type
_entity_poly.pdbx_seq_one_letter_code
_entity_poly.pdbx_strand_id
1 'polypeptide(L)'
;MADIVTFNHTDHDIRNFSINEVTGAGVARHGASETSLCCLRVPREYQRDFTLTVSWSDDALRPPQTLVAVPPPYLAGSNGGHVSVHFLRNGDVKVFVDEY
;
A
#
# COMPACT_ATOMS: atom_id res chain seq x y z
N MET A 1 5.49 6.28 -12.58
CA MET A 1 5.21 4.94 -12.02
C MET A 1 5.61 5.04 -10.56
N ALA A 2 4.94 4.33 -9.67
CA ALA A 2 5.16 4.41 -8.24
C ALA A 2 5.77 3.11 -7.72
N ASP A 3 6.83 3.20 -6.93
CA ASP A 3 7.30 2.09 -6.10
C ASP A 3 6.36 1.89 -4.91
N ILE A 4 6.25 0.66 -4.43
CA ILE A 4 5.44 0.35 -3.25
C ILE A 4 6.37 -0.07 -2.12
N VAL A 5 6.32 0.65 -0.99
CA VAL A 5 6.85 0.17 0.28
C VAL A 5 5.72 -0.20 1.20
N THR A 6 5.85 -1.37 1.81
CA THR A 6 4.85 -1.91 2.71
C THR A 6 5.46 -2.11 4.08
N PHE A 7 4.83 -1.56 5.10
CA PHE A 7 5.18 -1.72 6.49
C PHE A 7 4.12 -2.56 7.21
N ASN A 8 4.56 -3.62 7.84
CA ASN A 8 3.70 -4.50 8.61
C ASN A 8 3.95 -4.31 10.10
N HIS A 9 3.08 -3.56 10.77
CA HIS A 9 3.17 -3.34 12.21
C HIS A 9 2.44 -4.43 13.01
N THR A 10 1.78 -5.37 12.34
CA THR A 10 0.96 -6.42 12.96
C THR A 10 1.81 -7.59 13.47
N ASP A 11 1.21 -8.45 14.28
CA ASP A 11 1.84 -9.68 14.80
C ASP A 11 1.73 -10.87 13.82
N HIS A 12 1.18 -10.63 12.62
CA HIS A 12 0.90 -11.61 11.57
C HIS A 12 1.68 -11.30 10.30
N ASP A 13 2.07 -12.33 9.55
CA ASP A 13 2.64 -12.10 8.23
C ASP A 13 1.56 -11.64 7.26
N ILE A 14 1.82 -10.56 6.52
CA ILE A 14 0.97 -10.17 5.39
C ILE A 14 1.40 -10.99 4.18
N ARG A 15 0.43 -11.68 3.59
CA ARG A 15 0.57 -12.50 2.38
C ARG A 15 -0.28 -11.91 1.26
N ASN A 16 -0.11 -12.40 0.04
CA ASN A 16 -0.87 -12.04 -1.17
C ASN A 16 -1.44 -10.61 -1.13
N PHE A 17 -0.57 -9.62 -1.30
CA PHE A 17 -0.89 -8.21 -1.19
C PHE A 17 -0.96 -7.55 -2.57
N SER A 18 -1.91 -6.65 -2.79
CA SER A 18 -1.99 -5.85 -4.01
C SER A 18 -2.57 -4.46 -3.79
N ILE A 19 -2.20 -3.53 -4.65
CA ILE A 19 -2.80 -2.18 -4.76
C ILE A 19 -3.31 -2.02 -6.20
N ASN A 20 -4.59 -1.71 -6.37
CA ASN A 20 -5.24 -1.59 -7.68
C ASN A 20 -4.90 -2.79 -8.59
N GLU A 21 -5.00 -4.01 -8.03
CA GLU A 21 -4.68 -5.28 -8.70
C GLU A 21 -3.19 -5.50 -9.04
N VAL A 22 -2.31 -4.54 -8.73
CA VAL A 22 -0.86 -4.69 -8.87
C VAL A 22 -0.32 -5.42 -7.64
N THR A 23 0.18 -6.65 -7.84
CA THR A 23 0.72 -7.49 -6.77
C THR A 23 2.00 -6.91 -6.18
N GLY A 24 2.00 -6.65 -4.87
CA GLY A 24 3.19 -6.33 -4.10
C GLY A 24 3.80 -7.57 -3.42
N ALA A 25 4.97 -7.40 -2.81
CA ALA A 25 5.60 -8.47 -2.04
C ALA A 25 4.88 -8.73 -0.70
N GLY A 26 4.93 -9.98 -0.24
CA GLY A 26 4.55 -10.33 1.12
C GLY A 26 5.49 -9.70 2.16
N VAL A 27 4.99 -9.46 3.37
CA VAL A 27 5.73 -8.76 4.42
C VAL A 27 5.62 -9.52 5.73
N ALA A 28 6.77 -9.95 6.26
CA ALA A 28 6.85 -10.58 7.58
C ALA A 28 6.30 -9.65 8.68
N ARG A 29 5.78 -10.24 9.76
CA ARG A 29 5.37 -9.48 10.96
C ARG A 29 6.47 -8.52 11.42
N HIS A 30 6.09 -7.31 11.82
CA HIS A 30 7.02 -6.24 12.25
C HIS A 30 8.10 -5.88 11.22
N GLY A 31 7.87 -6.20 9.95
CA GLY A 31 8.82 -6.00 8.87
C GLY A 31 8.43 -4.88 7.92
N ALA A 32 9.32 -4.66 6.96
CA ALA A 32 9.06 -3.86 5.78
C ALA A 32 9.45 -4.64 4.52
N SER A 33 8.79 -4.34 3.41
CA SER A 33 9.16 -4.83 2.09
C SER A 33 9.01 -3.72 1.07
N GLU A 34 9.90 -3.71 0.09
CA GLU A 34 9.84 -2.82 -1.05
C GLU A 34 9.62 -3.65 -2.30
N THR A 35 8.72 -3.19 -3.16
CA THR A 35 8.50 -3.77 -4.48
C THR A 35 8.50 -2.65 -5.49
N SER A 36 9.55 -2.61 -6.30
CA SER A 36 9.56 -1.73 -7.47
C SER A 36 8.66 -2.33 -8.55
N LEU A 37 7.57 -1.63 -8.85
CA LEU A 37 6.58 -2.07 -9.82
C LEU A 37 6.45 -1.03 -10.93
N CYS A 38 6.59 -1.51 -12.17
CA CYS A 38 6.42 -0.72 -13.38
C CYS A 38 5.04 -0.05 -13.52
N CYS A 39 4.06 -0.36 -12.66
CA CYS A 39 2.70 -0.38 -13.16
C CYS A 39 1.65 0.24 -12.22
N LEU A 40 2.02 0.60 -10.98
CA LEU A 40 1.12 1.40 -10.14
C LEU A 40 1.09 2.85 -10.66
N ARG A 41 -0.12 3.31 -11.02
CA ARG A 41 -0.36 4.67 -11.51
C ARG A 41 -0.99 5.49 -10.39
N VAL A 42 -0.32 6.58 -10.06
CA VAL A 42 -0.79 7.57 -9.08
C VAL A 42 -0.80 8.93 -9.78
N PRO A 43 -1.86 9.74 -9.65
CA PRO A 43 -1.88 11.11 -10.14
C PRO A 43 -0.70 11.91 -9.60
N ARG A 44 -0.11 12.78 -10.44
CA ARG A 44 0.96 13.69 -10.00
C ARG A 44 0.47 14.70 -8.96
N GLU A 45 -0.72 15.23 -9.17
CA GLU A 45 -1.36 16.14 -8.22
C GLU A 45 -2.49 15.39 -7.52
N TYR A 46 -2.61 15.59 -6.21
CA TYR A 46 -3.72 15.01 -5.45
C TYR A 46 -5.07 15.45 -6.03
N GLN A 47 -5.95 14.46 -6.22
CA GLN A 47 -7.34 14.67 -6.59
C GLN A 47 -8.20 14.19 -5.43
N ARG A 48 -9.22 14.98 -5.05
CA ARG A 48 -10.09 14.69 -3.90
C ARG A 48 -10.74 13.30 -3.97
N ASP A 49 -11.07 12.87 -5.18
CA ASP A 49 -11.76 11.61 -5.44
C ASP A 49 -10.79 10.48 -5.82
N PHE A 50 -9.47 10.70 -5.67
CA PHE A 50 -8.49 9.66 -5.93
C PHE A 50 -8.47 8.63 -4.79
N THR A 51 -8.59 7.35 -5.18
CA THR A 51 -8.61 6.22 -4.25
C THR A 51 -7.70 5.11 -4.73
N LEU A 52 -7.18 4.33 -3.77
CA LEU A 52 -6.43 3.11 -4.00
C LEU A 52 -7.16 1.94 -3.37
N THR A 53 -7.34 0.86 -4.11
CA THR A 53 -7.90 -0.39 -3.57
C THR A 53 -6.77 -1.27 -3.09
N VAL A 54 -6.72 -1.51 -1.79
CA VAL A 54 -5.74 -2.39 -1.15
C VAL A 54 -6.39 -3.72 -0.85
N SER A 55 -5.79 -4.82 -1.31
CA SER A 55 -6.23 -6.18 -1.00
C SER A 55 -5.10 -6.98 -0.38
N TRP A 56 -5.40 -7.77 0.63
CA TRP A 56 -4.39 -8.58 1.32
C TRP A 56 -4.97 -9.84 1.95
N SER A 57 -4.09 -10.77 2.27
CA SER A 57 -4.38 -11.88 3.18
C SER A 57 -3.31 -11.91 4.27
N ASP A 58 -3.54 -12.66 5.33
CA ASP A 58 -2.56 -12.84 6.39
C ASP A 58 -2.54 -14.28 6.86
N ASP A 59 -1.57 -14.58 7.72
CA ASP A 59 -1.41 -15.90 8.32
C ASP A 59 -2.38 -16.19 9.47
N ALA A 60 -3.28 -15.26 9.83
CA ALA A 60 -4.26 -15.43 10.89
C ALA A 60 -5.52 -16.22 10.44
N LEU A 61 -5.46 -16.89 9.27
CA LEU A 61 -6.58 -17.63 8.66
C LEU A 61 -7.85 -16.79 8.45
N ARG A 62 -7.69 -15.46 8.35
CA ARG A 62 -8.78 -14.56 8.01
C ARG A 62 -9.10 -14.69 6.52
N PRO A 63 -10.38 -14.53 6.12
CA PRO A 63 -10.72 -14.35 4.71
C PRO A 63 -9.90 -13.20 4.10
N PRO A 64 -9.57 -13.24 2.80
CA PRO A 64 -8.95 -12.12 2.12
C PRO A 64 -9.72 -10.81 2.38
N GLN A 65 -8.99 -9.74 2.63
CA GLN A 65 -9.50 -8.44 3.01
C GLN A 65 -9.27 -7.44 1.87
N THR A 66 -10.20 -6.50 1.72
CA THR A 66 -10.09 -5.41 0.75
C THR A 66 -10.54 -4.10 1.40
N LEU A 67 -9.79 -3.03 1.15
CA LEU A 67 -10.09 -1.68 1.61
C LEU A 67 -9.90 -0.69 0.46
N VAL A 68 -10.87 0.21 0.28
CA VAL A 68 -10.69 1.41 -0.53
C VAL A 68 -10.10 2.49 0.36
N ALA A 69 -8.83 2.84 0.12
CA ALA A 69 -8.10 3.86 0.86
C ALA A 69 -8.11 5.19 0.10
N VAL A 70 -8.35 6.27 0.84
CA VAL A 70 -8.16 7.64 0.36
C VAL A 70 -6.84 8.14 0.95
N PRO A 71 -5.78 8.32 0.14
CA PRO A 71 -4.55 8.89 0.65
C PRO A 71 -4.80 10.34 1.09
N PRO A 72 -4.09 10.83 2.13
CA PRO A 72 -4.12 12.25 2.48
C PRO A 72 -3.58 13.10 1.32
N PRO A 73 -3.88 14.41 1.27
CA PRO A 73 -3.35 15.29 0.24
C PRO A 73 -1.83 15.19 0.08
N TYR A 74 -1.37 15.07 -1.16
CA TYR A 74 0.04 14.93 -1.52
C TYR A 74 0.38 15.76 -2.77
N LEU A 75 1.66 16.09 -2.92
CA LEU A 75 2.23 16.62 -4.15
C LEU A 75 3.21 15.56 -4.64
N ALA A 76 2.94 14.89 -5.76
CA ALA A 76 3.85 13.92 -6.33
C ALA A 76 4.66 14.57 -7.45
N GLY A 77 5.96 14.65 -7.26
CA GLY A 77 6.93 15.21 -8.20
C GLY A 77 7.02 14.45 -9.53
N SER A 78 7.92 14.90 -10.40
CA SER A 78 8.04 14.42 -11.79
C SER A 78 8.24 12.91 -11.94
N ASN A 79 8.76 12.24 -10.90
CA ASN A 79 9.26 10.86 -10.97
C ASN A 79 8.22 9.79 -10.61
N GLY A 80 7.01 10.19 -10.21
CA GLY A 80 5.98 9.24 -9.77
C GLY A 80 6.23 8.83 -8.33
N GLY A 81 5.39 9.36 -7.45
CA GLY A 81 5.56 9.26 -6.01
C GLY A 81 5.60 7.82 -5.52
N HIS A 82 6.39 7.62 -4.47
CA HIS A 82 6.44 6.40 -3.72
C HIS A 82 5.05 6.19 -3.05
N VAL A 83 4.59 4.94 -2.92
CA VAL A 83 3.34 4.61 -2.23
C VAL A 83 3.67 3.75 -1.03
N SER A 84 3.47 4.30 0.16
CA SER A 84 3.67 3.55 1.40
C SER A 84 2.34 3.03 1.95
N VAL A 85 2.30 1.73 2.27
CA VAL A 85 1.15 1.06 2.89
C VAL A 85 1.53 0.55 4.26
N HIS A 86 0.74 0.90 5.27
CA HIS A 86 0.96 0.53 6.66
C HIS A 86 -0.18 -0.33 7.17
N PHE A 87 0.09 -1.60 7.47
CA PHE A 87 -0.81 -2.48 8.20
C PHE A 87 -0.61 -2.27 9.69
N LEU A 88 -1.61 -1.73 10.38
CA LEU A 88 -1.51 -1.34 11.79
C LEU A 88 -2.03 -2.44 12.73
N ARG A 89 -1.51 -2.45 13.97
CA ARG A 89 -1.86 -3.44 15.00
C ARG A 89 -3.35 -3.49 15.34
N ASN A 90 -4.05 -2.36 15.20
CA ASN A 90 -5.48 -2.25 15.47
C ASN A 90 -6.36 -2.74 14.29
N GLY A 91 -5.75 -3.21 13.20
CA GLY A 91 -6.47 -3.67 12.00
C GLY A 91 -6.65 -2.58 10.93
N ASP A 92 -6.27 -1.33 11.21
CA ASP A 92 -6.34 -0.27 10.21
C ASP A 92 -5.26 -0.45 9.14
N VAL A 93 -5.58 0.01 7.92
CA VAL A 93 -4.61 0.14 6.84
C VAL A 93 -4.52 1.60 6.44
N LYS A 94 -3.31 2.15 6.47
CA LYS A 94 -3.04 3.52 6.02
C LYS A 94 -2.21 3.51 4.74
N VAL A 95 -2.55 4.41 3.83
CA VAL A 95 -1.87 4.55 2.55
C VAL A 95 -1.42 6.00 2.40
N PHE A 96 -0.17 6.20 2.04
CA PHE A 96 0.41 7.50 1.73
C PHE A 96 1.03 7.49 0.35
N VAL A 97 1.10 8.69 -0.23
CA VAL A 97 1.83 8.95 -1.46
C VAL A 97 2.83 10.06 -1.15
N ASP A 98 4.10 9.80 -1.42
CA ASP A 98 5.22 10.69 -1.11
C ASP A 98 6.15 10.87 -2.31
N GLU A 99 6.94 11.95 -2.30
CA GLU A 99 8.07 12.09 -3.23
C GLU A 99 9.24 11.23 -2.73
N TYR A 100 9.98 10.64 -3.66
CA TYR A 100 11.24 9.94 -3.34
C TYR A 100 12.36 10.94 -3.07
#